data_AF-A0A943U3I5-F1
#
_entry.id   AF-A0A943U3I5-F1
#
_cell.length_a   1.000
_cell.length_b   1.000
_cell.length_c   1.000
_cell.angle_alpha   90.00
_cell.angle_beta   90.00
_cell.angle_gamma   90.00
#
_symmetry.space_group_name_H-M   'P 1'
#
loop_
_entity.id
_entity.type
_entity.pdbx_description
1 polymer ?
#
loop_
_entity_poly.entity_id
_entity_poly.type
_entity_poly.pdbx_seq_one_letter_code
_entity_poly.pdbx_strand_id
1 'polypeptide(L)' 'MATAIGSSVPMPAMSSIASEMVAMDKRLFRNEATFQVTMYLARVMLAEKLITEKEYQTFEQEMLHKYQPFSGDLYTC' A
#
# COMPACT_ATOMS: atom_id res chain seq x y z
N MET A 1 -24.10 -38.22 38.71
CA MET A 1 -23.39 -36.98 38.34
C MET A 1 -22.25 -37.38 37.40
N ALA A 2 -22.42 -37.21 36.09
CA ALA A 2 -21.41 -37.59 35.10
C ALA A 2 -20.77 -36.32 34.54
N THR A 3 -19.47 -36.17 34.76
CA THR A 3 -18.68 -35.01 34.32
C THR A 3 -18.26 -35.25 32.87
N ALA A 4 -18.78 -34.44 31.94
CA ALA A 4 -18.34 -34.48 30.54
C ALA A 4 -16.93 -33.87 30.44
N ILE A 5 -15.97 -34.66 29.97
CA ILE A 5 -14.59 -34.23 29.75
C ILE A 5 -14.53 -33.60 28.36
N GLY A 6 -14.67 -32.27 28.29
CA GLY A 6 -14.53 -31.53 27.05
C GLY A 6 -13.07 -31.48 26.61
N SER A 7 -12.74 -32.15 25.51
CA SER A 7 -11.42 -32.05 24.88
C SER A 7 -11.36 -30.79 24.02
N SER A 8 -10.62 -29.77 24.46
CA SER A 8 -10.29 -28.60 23.64
C SER A 8 -8.97 -28.83 22.90
N VAL A 9 -9.03 -28.97 21.58
CA VAL A 9 -7.85 -28.98 20.71
C VAL A 9 -7.66 -27.57 20.16
N PRO A 10 -6.48 -26.93 20.31
CA PRO A 10 -6.21 -25.64 19.68
C PRO A 10 -6.15 -25.83 18.16
N MET A 11 -7.09 -25.22 17.42
CA MET A 11 -6.97 -25.11 15.97
C MET A 11 -6.03 -23.94 15.64
N PRO A 12 -4.96 -24.16 14.86
CA PRO A 12 -4.15 -23.07 14.38
C PRO A 12 -4.99 -22.23 13.41
N ALA A 13 -5.28 -20.98 13.78
CA ALA A 13 -5.83 -20.00 12.87
C ALA A 13 -4.73 -19.58 11.90
N MET A 14 -4.64 -20.26 10.74
CA MET A 14 -3.79 -19.78 9.67
C MET A 14 -4.41 -18.51 9.10
N SER A 15 -3.80 -17.36 9.42
CA SER A 15 -4.17 -16.10 8.80
C SER A 15 -3.84 -16.16 7.31
N SER A 16 -4.86 -16.02 6.46
CA SER A 16 -4.78 -16.06 4.99
C SER A 16 -4.02 -14.87 4.38
N ILE A 17 -3.28 -14.09 5.17
CA ILE A 17 -2.50 -12.92 4.72
C ILE A 17 -1.58 -13.28 3.54
N ALA A 18 -1.00 -14.48 3.56
CA ALA A 18 -0.16 -14.95 2.45
C ALA A 18 -0.96 -15.25 1.16
N SER A 19 -2.25 -15.61 1.26
CA SER A 19 -3.09 -15.93 0.11
C SER A 19 -3.66 -14.69 -0.59
N GLU A 20 -3.89 -13.59 0.14
CA GLU A 20 -4.39 -12.34 -0.44
C GLU A 20 -3.31 -11.62 -1.26
N MET A 21 -2.06 -11.68 -0.82
CA MET A 21 -0.93 -11.11 -1.57
C MET A 21 -0.69 -11.82 -2.92
N VAL A 22 -1.15 -13.08 -3.06
CA VAL A 22 -1.06 -13.86 -4.31
C VAL A 22 -2.19 -13.52 -5.28
N ALA A 23 -3.32 -12.97 -4.80
CA ALA A 23 -4.45 -12.58 -5.65
C ALA A 23 -4.30 -11.19 -6.28
N MET A 24 -3.35 -10.38 -5.82
CA MET A 24 -3.13 -9.04 -6.36
C MET A 24 -2.38 -9.11 -7.70
N ASP A 25 -2.95 -8.48 -8.73
CA ASP A 25 -2.33 -8.43 -10.06
C ASP A 25 -0.92 -7.81 -9.95
N LYS A 26 0.11 -8.55 -10.40
CA LYS A 26 1.51 -8.11 -10.31
C LYS A 26 1.75 -6.73 -10.95
N ARG A 27 0.96 -6.36 -11.97
CA ARG A 27 0.99 -5.05 -12.62
C ARG A 27 0.47 -3.97 -11.69
N LEU A 28 -0.62 -4.22 -10.96
CA LEU A 28 -1.16 -3.27 -9.98
C LEU A 28 -0.12 -2.99 -8.89
N PHE A 29 0.51 -4.03 -8.34
CA PHE A 29 1.55 -3.85 -7.33
C PHE A 29 2.76 -3.06 -7.85
N ARG A 30 3.22 -3.36 -9.08
CA ARG A 30 4.32 -2.61 -9.69
C ARG A 30 3.97 -1.16 -9.97
N ASN A 31 2.74 -0.90 -10.43
CA ASN A 31 2.25 0.45 -10.66
C ASN A 31 2.20 1.25 -9.35
N GLU A 32 1.72 0.62 -8.28
CA GLU A 32 1.70 1.22 -6.94
C GLU A 32 3.11 1.55 -6.45
N ALA A 33 4.03 0.58 -6.51
CA ALA A 33 5.42 0.81 -6.12
C ALA A 33 6.06 1.95 -6.92
N THR A 34 5.79 2.01 -8.23
CA THR A 34 6.29 3.08 -9.11
C THR A 34 5.69 4.43 -8.70
N PHE A 35 4.38 4.50 -8.49
CA PHE A 35 3.69 5.71 -8.05
C PHE A 35 4.29 6.24 -6.74
N GLN A 36 4.39 5.37 -5.74
CA GLN A 36 4.87 5.72 -4.39
C GLN A 36 6.32 6.25 -4.41
N VAL A 37 7.25 5.52 -5.05
CA VAL A 37 8.67 5.93 -5.12
C VAL A 37 8.81 7.26 -5.87
N THR A 38 8.04 7.44 -6.94
CA THR A 38 8.09 8.65 -7.75
C THR A 38 7.53 9.85 -6.99
N MET A 39 6.40 9.70 -6.28
CA MET A 39 5.82 10.75 -5.45
C MET A 39 6.73 11.13 -4.29
N TYR A 40 7.39 10.16 -3.67
CA TYR A 40 8.41 10.43 -2.64
C TYR A 40 9.53 11.32 -3.18
N LEU A 41 10.08 10.99 -4.36
CA LEU A 41 11.12 11.80 -4.99
C LEU A 41 10.61 13.22 -5.31
N ALA A 42 9.40 13.36 -5.85
CA ALA A 42 8.80 14.66 -6.13
C ALA A 42 8.65 15.53 -4.87
N ARG A 43 8.31 14.93 -3.71
CA ARG A 43 8.25 15.65 -2.43
C ARG A 43 9.63 16.09 -1.94
N VAL A 44 10.65 15.25 -2.10
CA VAL A 44 12.04 15.62 -1.80
C VAL A 44 12.45 16.81 -2.67
N MET A 45 12.18 16.74 -3.98
CA MET A 45 12.48 17.84 -4.90
C MET A 45 11.75 19.15 -4.54
N LEU A 46 10.50 19.07 -4.06
CA LEU A 46 9.76 20.22 -3.57
C LEU A 46 10.39 20.78 -2.29
N ALA A 47 10.75 19.92 -1.33
CA ALA A 47 11.39 20.31 -0.07
C ALA A 47 12.77 20.97 -0.30
N GLU A 48 13.53 20.47 -1.26
CA GLU A 48 14.82 21.03 -1.67
C GLU A 48 14.69 22.25 -2.60
N LYS A 49 13.45 22.69 -2.91
CA LYS A 49 13.14 23.83 -3.80
C LYS A 49 13.71 23.67 -5.22
N LEU A 50 13.87 22.44 -5.67
CA LEU A 50 14.24 22.12 -7.06
C LEU A 50 13.06 22.28 -8.01
N ILE A 51 11.84 22.15 -7.49
CA ILE A 51 10.59 22.43 -8.19
C ILE A 51 9.72 23.36 -7.36
N THR A 52 8.83 24.08 -8.03
CA THR A 52 7.81 24.92 -7.41
C THR A 52 6.61 24.10 -6.96
N GLU A 53 5.81 24.67 -6.05
CA GLU A 53 4.56 24.05 -5.60
C GLU A 53 3.58 23.84 -6.77
N LYS A 54 3.52 24.77 -7.71
CA LYS A 54 2.66 24.66 -8.90
C LYS A 54 3.08 23.49 -9.80
N GLU A 55 4.39 23.29 -9.98
CA GLU A 55 4.92 22.15 -10.74
C GLU A 55 4.64 20.84 -10.03
N TYR A 56 4.82 20.79 -8.70
CA TYR A 56 4.47 19.62 -7.89
C TYR A 56 2.98 19.27 -8.02
N GLN A 57 2.07 20.25 -7.89
CA GLN A 57 0.62 20.01 -8.03
C GLN A 57 0.25 19.51 -9.42
N THR A 58 0.87 20.06 -10.47
CA THR A 58 0.63 19.60 -11.85
C THR A 58 1.11 18.16 -12.02
N PHE A 59 2.30 17.86 -11.52
CA PHE A 59 2.89 16.52 -11.54
C PHE A 59 2.05 15.50 -10.76
N GLU A 60 1.60 15.85 -9.57
CA GLU A 60 0.76 15.00 -8.72
C GLU A 60 -0.55 14.63 -9.42
N GLN A 61 -1.21 15.60 -10.07
CA GLN A 61 -2.43 15.34 -10.85
C GLN A 61 -2.19 14.37 -12.00
N GLU A 62 -1.08 14.51 -12.73
CA GLU A 62 -0.69 13.59 -13.81
C GLU A 62 -0.42 12.18 -13.28
N MET A 63 0.29 12.07 -12.14
CA MET A 63 0.60 10.80 -11.51
C MET A 63 -0.66 10.07 -11.03
N LEU A 64 -1.59 10.79 -10.40
CA LEU A 64 -2.87 10.25 -9.96
C LEU A 64 -3.71 9.75 -11.14
N HIS A 65 -3.77 10.52 -12.23
CA HIS A 65 -4.49 10.13 -13.44
C HIS A 65 -3.89 8.88 -14.10
N LYS A 66 -2.54 8.82 -14.18
CA LYS A 66 -1.83 7.74 -14.87
C LYS A 66 -1.86 6.41 -14.11
N TYR A 67 -1.65 6.43 -12.80
CA TYR A 67 -1.44 5.22 -12.03
C TYR A 67 -2.65 4.75 -11.23
N GLN A 68 -3.60 5.64 -10.92
CA GLN A 68 -4.81 5.35 -10.15
C GLN A 68 -4.48 4.48 -8.90
N PRO A 69 -3.63 4.99 -8.00
CA PRO A 69 -3.12 4.22 -6.87
C PRO A 69 -4.27 3.74 -5.98
N PHE A 70 -4.16 2.53 -5.46
CA PHE A 70 -5.18 1.93 -4.61
C PHE A 70 -4.87 2.09 -3.11
N SER A 71 -3.60 2.32 -2.77
CA SER A 71 -3.21 2.65 -1.40
C SER A 71 -3.13 4.16 -1.25
N GLY A 72 -3.79 4.69 -0.22
CA GLY A 72 -3.49 6.04 0.25
C GLY A 72 -2.00 6.14 0.57
N ASP A 73 -1.44 7.35 0.46
CA ASP A 73 -0.01 7.62 0.66
C ASP A 73 0.58 6.83 1.84
N LEU A 74 1.47 5.89 1.54
CA LEU A 74 2.07 5.01 2.55
C LEU A 74 3.16 5.70 3.37
N TYR A 75 3.52 6.94 3.00
CA TYR A 75 4.63 7.69 3.58
C TYR A 75 4.21 9.01 4.25
N THR A 76 2.91 9.26 4.46
CA THR A 76 2.48 10.31 5.38
C THR A 76 2.69 9.86 6.83
N CYS A 77 3.71 10.43 7.47
CA CYS A 77 3.86 10.55 8.92
C CYS A 77 3.72 12.03 9.29
#